data_AF-A0A1H6DE35-F1
#
_entry.id   AF-A0A1H6DE35-F1
#
_cell.length_a   1.000
_cell.length_b   1.000
_cell.length_c   1.000
_cell.angle_alpha   90.00
_cell.angle_beta   90.00
_cell.angle_gamma   90.00
#
_symmetry.space_group_name_H-M   'P 1'
#
loop_
_entity.id
_entity.type
_entity.pdbx_description
1 polymer ?
#
loop_
_entity_poly.entity_id
_entity_poly.type
_entity_poly.pdbx_seq_one_letter_code
_entity_poly.pdbx_strand_id
1 'polypeptide(L)'
;MQPRLLTLEMNTPVPDGGAGFRAICQSWLEEGLRTVGGDFLEQLESGPPLPRLGTWRHEGEVSDGPPGSTWALLSVTRLSARGSRRSMVRVWSPQGVEWLYRSLEKVPLEAQIDVSVLNRYGTPGDRGVRVTVERPFEVPDWLVLTIRRYLGLGAGPGIVRRFGDRMYEMLESQASRTDATFGYIADDAESIMGLTPLEDSLWLDL
;
A
#
# COMPACT_ATOMS: atom_id res chain seq x y z
N MET A 1 20.84 -8.54 -10.15
CA MET A 1 19.55 -9.25 -9.91
C MET A 1 18.57 -8.18 -9.48
N GLN A 2 17.37 -8.10 -10.06
CA GLN A 2 16.36 -7.12 -9.65
C GLN A 2 15.59 -7.66 -8.42
N PRO A 3 15.16 -6.80 -7.48
CA PRO A 3 14.22 -7.19 -6.44
C PRO A 3 12.92 -7.66 -7.09
N ARG A 4 12.31 -8.73 -6.58
CA ARG A 4 11.03 -9.22 -7.10
C ARG A 4 9.90 -8.42 -6.48
N LEU A 5 8.91 -8.07 -7.26
CA LEU A 5 7.74 -7.33 -6.80
C LEU A 5 6.50 -8.17 -7.06
N LEU A 6 5.77 -8.53 -6.01
CA LEU A 6 4.43 -9.07 -6.16
C LEU A 6 3.41 -7.95 -6.06
N THR A 7 2.51 -7.89 -7.04
CA THR A 7 1.40 -6.95 -7.08
C THR A 7 0.11 -7.74 -7.08
N LEU A 8 -0.81 -7.36 -6.20
CA LEU A 8 -2.20 -7.76 -6.22
C LEU A 8 -3.03 -6.50 -6.46
N GLU A 9 -3.93 -6.54 -7.44
CA GLU A 9 -4.90 -5.48 -7.68
C GLU A 9 -6.30 -6.05 -7.75
N MET A 10 -7.28 -5.29 -7.25
CA MET A 10 -8.70 -5.57 -7.39
C MET A 10 -9.45 -4.27 -7.67
N ASN A 11 -10.33 -4.29 -8.66
CA ASN A 11 -11.16 -3.16 -9.05
C ASN A 11 -12.62 -3.46 -8.74
N THR A 12 -13.27 -2.56 -8.00
CA THR A 12 -14.66 -2.67 -7.57
C THR A 12 -15.37 -1.32 -7.73
N PRO A 13 -16.67 -1.29 -8.04
CA PRO A 13 -17.44 -0.05 -7.97
C PRO A 13 -17.35 0.57 -6.57
N VAL A 14 -17.39 1.90 -6.51
CA VAL A 14 -17.54 2.63 -5.24
C VAL A 14 -18.92 2.28 -4.66
N PRO A 15 -18.99 1.70 -3.45
CA PRO A 15 -20.27 1.35 -2.85
C PRO A 15 -21.08 2.59 -2.48
N ASP A 16 -22.40 2.45 -2.47
CA ASP A 16 -23.31 3.54 -2.10
C ASP A 16 -23.11 3.97 -0.64
N GLY A 17 -22.78 5.24 -0.46
CA GLY A 17 -22.63 5.87 0.85
C GLY A 17 -21.26 5.69 1.52
N GLY A 18 -20.91 6.64 2.38
CA GLY A 18 -19.57 6.69 3.01
C GLY A 18 -19.26 5.52 3.94
N ALA A 19 -20.28 4.83 4.49
CA ALA A 19 -20.10 3.68 5.37
C ALA A 19 -19.60 2.44 4.60
N GLY A 20 -20.20 2.15 3.43
CA GLY A 20 -19.75 1.06 2.56
C GLY A 20 -18.33 1.29 2.07
N PHE A 21 -18.03 2.52 1.63
CA PHE A 21 -16.69 2.90 1.18
C PHE A 21 -15.65 2.66 2.28
N ARG A 22 -15.94 3.15 3.49
CA ARG A 22 -15.03 2.99 4.63
C ARG A 22 -14.81 1.52 4.96
N ALA A 23 -15.85 0.70 4.96
CA ALA A 23 -15.75 -0.73 5.28
C ALA A 23 -14.83 -1.48 4.31
N ILE A 24 -15.02 -1.28 3.00
CA ILE A 24 -14.18 -1.90 1.96
C ILE A 24 -12.73 -1.43 2.10
N CYS A 25 -12.51 -0.11 2.16
CA CYS A 25 -11.16 0.44 2.23
C CYS A 25 -10.42 0.00 3.51
N GLN A 26 -11.11 0.02 4.67
CA GLN A 26 -10.51 -0.41 5.93
C GLN A 26 -10.19 -1.91 5.91
N SER A 27 -11.10 -2.76 5.43
CA SER A 27 -10.86 -4.20 5.29
C SER A 27 -9.67 -4.47 4.37
N TRP A 28 -9.58 -3.79 3.21
CA TRP A 28 -8.45 -3.94 2.29
C TRP A 28 -7.11 -3.54 2.93
N LEU A 29 -7.05 -2.38 3.59
CA LEU A 29 -5.83 -1.89 4.24
C LEU A 29 -5.37 -2.82 5.37
N GLU A 30 -6.29 -3.26 6.22
CA GLU A 30 -6.00 -4.14 7.36
C GLU A 30 -5.60 -5.55 6.92
N GLU A 31 -6.43 -6.18 6.08
CA GLU A 31 -6.19 -7.55 5.62
C GLU A 31 -4.99 -7.61 4.68
N GLY A 32 -4.81 -6.60 3.82
CA GLY A 32 -3.64 -6.49 2.95
C GLY A 32 -2.36 -6.46 3.76
N LEU A 33 -2.30 -5.57 4.76
CA LEU A 33 -1.13 -5.48 5.61
C LEU A 33 -0.89 -6.77 6.42
N ARG A 34 -1.93 -7.42 6.95
CA ARG A 34 -1.78 -8.71 7.66
C ARG A 34 -1.31 -9.84 6.73
N THR A 35 -1.82 -9.87 5.50
CA THR A 35 -1.54 -10.92 4.52
C THR A 35 -0.07 -10.89 4.08
N VAL A 36 0.44 -9.70 3.74
CA VAL A 36 1.77 -9.55 3.13
C VAL A 36 2.82 -8.89 4.03
N GLY A 37 2.42 -8.32 5.17
CA GLY A 37 3.29 -7.65 6.13
C GLY A 37 4.29 -8.61 6.79
N GLY A 38 3.82 -9.76 7.27
CA GLY A 38 4.68 -10.72 7.99
C GLY A 38 5.48 -10.03 9.10
N ASP A 39 6.79 -10.30 9.13
CA ASP A 39 7.74 -9.73 10.11
C ASP A 39 7.71 -8.19 10.15
N PHE A 40 7.36 -7.52 9.05
CA PHE A 40 7.23 -6.05 9.06
C PHE A 40 6.10 -5.58 9.96
N LEU A 41 4.95 -6.24 9.91
CA LEU A 41 3.81 -5.88 10.76
C LEU A 41 4.13 -6.17 12.22
N GLU A 42 4.73 -7.33 12.51
CA GLU A 42 5.16 -7.70 13.86
C GLU A 42 6.10 -6.64 14.45
N GLN A 43 7.12 -6.22 13.70
CA GLN A 43 8.06 -5.18 14.13
C GLN A 43 7.41 -3.80 14.32
N LEU A 44 6.41 -3.45 13.50
CA LEU A 44 5.65 -2.22 13.67
C LEU A 44 4.76 -2.22 14.91
N GLU A 45 4.25 -3.40 15.30
CA GLU A 45 3.37 -3.57 16.47
C GLU A 45 4.15 -3.75 17.77
N SER A 46 5.30 -4.43 17.74
CA SER A 46 6.14 -4.69 18.91
C SER A 46 7.26 -3.66 19.11
N GLY A 47 7.48 -2.79 18.14
CA GLY A 47 8.57 -1.80 18.16
C GLY A 47 8.41 -0.75 19.26
N PRO A 48 9.51 -0.12 19.70
CA PRO A 48 9.43 0.99 20.64
C PRO A 48 8.61 2.13 20.03
N PRO A 49 7.78 2.84 20.83
CA PRO A 49 7.01 3.97 20.34
C PRO A 49 7.96 5.04 19.79
N LEU A 50 7.56 5.66 18.69
CA LEU A 50 8.38 6.69 18.06
C LEU A 50 8.52 7.92 18.98
N PRO A 51 9.75 8.47 19.13
CA PRO A 51 10.05 9.59 20.03
C PRO A 51 9.20 10.85 19.81
N ARG A 52 8.73 11.10 18.57
CA ARG A 52 7.87 12.23 18.24
C ARG A 52 6.50 11.74 17.83
N LEU A 53 5.48 12.29 18.48
CA LEU A 53 4.07 12.02 18.21
C LEU A 53 3.69 12.52 16.81
N GLY A 54 3.87 11.68 15.79
CA GLY A 54 3.05 11.69 14.57
C GLY A 54 3.19 12.88 13.63
N THR A 55 4.16 13.79 13.80
CA THR A 55 4.45 14.82 12.80
C THR A 55 5.36 14.25 11.70
N TRP A 56 4.83 14.28 10.48
CA TRP A 56 5.56 13.97 9.26
C TRP A 56 6.85 14.77 9.15
N ARG A 57 7.86 14.13 8.57
CA ARG A 57 9.10 14.74 8.14
C ARG A 57 9.20 14.59 6.61
N HIS A 58 9.71 15.61 5.92
CA HIS A 58 9.79 15.59 4.46
C HIS A 58 10.56 14.37 3.94
N GLU A 59 10.27 13.96 2.70
CA GLU A 59 11.01 12.88 2.03
C GLU A 59 12.52 13.19 2.08
N GLY A 60 13.32 12.26 2.60
CA GLY A 60 14.77 12.44 2.82
C GLY A 60 15.19 12.90 4.22
N GLU A 61 14.25 13.24 5.10
CA GLU A 61 14.56 13.51 6.52
C GLU A 61 14.74 12.21 7.33
N VAL A 62 15.60 12.27 8.35
CA VAL A 62 15.87 11.16 9.26
C VAL A 62 14.58 10.81 10.02
N SER A 63 14.12 9.57 9.89
CA SER A 63 13.00 9.01 10.63
C SER A 63 13.41 8.76 12.09
N ASP A 64 12.45 8.75 13.01
CA ASP A 64 12.75 8.65 14.45
C ASP A 64 13.10 7.19 14.91
N GLY A 65 13.69 6.38 14.03
CA GLY A 65 14.11 5.00 14.30
C GLY A 65 15.57 4.74 13.89
N PRO A 66 16.25 3.75 14.49
CA PRO A 66 17.62 3.42 14.12
C PRO A 66 17.69 2.82 12.70
N PRO A 67 18.84 2.94 12.01
CA PRO A 67 19.09 2.20 10.77
C PRO A 67 18.73 0.70 10.89
N GLY A 68 18.11 0.16 9.85
CA GLY A 68 17.64 -1.22 9.78
C GLY A 68 16.29 -1.48 10.47
N SER A 69 15.72 -0.51 11.19
CA SER A 69 14.39 -0.68 11.77
C SER A 69 13.28 -0.56 10.72
N THR A 70 12.18 -1.26 10.97
CA THR A 70 10.96 -1.12 10.17
C THR A 70 10.24 0.18 10.53
N TRP A 71 9.77 0.86 9.50
CA TRP A 71 9.06 2.13 9.59
C TRP A 71 7.89 2.13 8.61
N ALA A 72 6.81 2.84 8.94
CA ALA A 72 5.67 2.94 8.04
C ALA A 72 5.03 4.33 8.01
N LEU A 73 4.67 4.75 6.79
CA LEU A 73 3.94 5.97 6.48
C LEU A 73 2.47 5.64 6.24
N LEU A 74 1.60 6.44 6.82
CA LEU A 74 0.17 6.44 6.57
C LEU A 74 -0.16 7.72 5.79
N SER A 75 -0.77 7.62 4.63
CA SER A 75 -1.13 8.78 3.81
C SER A 75 -2.61 8.78 3.42
N VAL A 76 -3.16 9.98 3.29
CA VAL A 76 -4.50 10.23 2.77
C VAL A 76 -4.44 11.43 1.83
N THR A 77 -4.86 11.24 0.58
CA THR A 77 -4.94 12.30 -0.43
C THR A 77 -6.39 12.71 -0.66
N ARG A 78 -6.66 14.02 -0.62
CA ARG A 78 -8.00 14.60 -0.89
C ARG A 78 -7.91 15.71 -1.92
N LEU A 79 -9.03 16.05 -2.55
CA LEU A 79 -9.17 17.30 -3.28
C LEU A 79 -9.42 18.46 -2.31
N SER A 80 -8.70 19.55 -2.50
CA SER A 80 -9.00 20.83 -1.87
C SER A 80 -10.25 21.45 -2.50
N ALA A 81 -10.80 22.49 -1.86
CA ALA A 81 -11.90 23.27 -2.43
C ALA A 81 -11.57 23.92 -3.79
N ARG A 82 -10.27 24.04 -4.12
CA ARG A 82 -9.79 24.56 -5.41
C ARG A 82 -9.48 23.45 -6.42
N GLY A 83 -9.83 22.19 -6.13
CA GLY A 83 -9.57 21.04 -6.99
C GLY A 83 -8.12 20.54 -6.96
N SER A 84 -7.25 21.07 -6.09
CA SER A 84 -5.87 20.60 -5.98
C SER A 84 -5.75 19.38 -5.06
N ARG A 85 -4.93 18.39 -5.44
CA ARG A 85 -4.59 17.24 -4.56
C ARG A 85 -3.82 17.74 -3.34
N ARG A 86 -4.25 17.31 -2.15
CA ARG A 86 -3.57 17.56 -0.88
C ARG A 86 -3.40 16.24 -0.13
N SER A 87 -2.15 15.83 0.02
CA SER A 87 -1.78 14.68 0.83
C SER A 87 -1.54 15.11 2.28
N MET A 88 -2.15 14.37 3.20
CA MET A 88 -1.87 14.45 4.62
C MET A 88 -1.27 13.12 5.02
N VAL A 89 -0.29 13.15 5.90
CA VAL A 89 0.42 11.93 6.27
C VAL A 89 0.72 11.88 7.77
N ARG A 90 0.87 10.67 8.28
CA ARG A 90 1.22 10.32 9.66
C ARG A 90 2.19 9.16 9.64
N VAL A 91 2.96 9.03 10.71
CA VAL A 91 3.78 7.83 10.92
C VAL A 91 2.95 6.76 11.61
N TRP A 92 3.25 5.50 11.34
CA TRP A 92 2.65 4.37 12.02
C TRP A 92 2.71 4.51 13.53
N SER A 93 1.52 4.40 14.13
CA SER A 93 1.25 4.41 15.57
C SER A 93 -0.22 4.05 15.74
N PRO A 94 -0.67 3.58 16.92
CA PRO A 94 -2.09 3.33 17.16
C PRO A 94 -2.99 4.53 16.81
N GLN A 95 -2.58 5.76 17.19
CA GLN A 95 -3.31 6.98 16.87
C GLN A 95 -3.25 7.33 15.38
N GLY A 96 -2.13 7.03 14.71
CA GLY A 96 -1.98 7.19 13.26
C GLY A 96 -2.93 6.28 12.48
N VAL A 97 -3.02 5.01 12.88
CA VAL A 97 -3.92 4.02 12.27
C VAL A 97 -5.39 4.43 12.49
N GLU A 98 -5.75 4.85 13.71
CA GLU A 98 -7.09 5.38 13.98
C GLU A 98 -7.41 6.61 13.12
N TRP A 99 -6.44 7.54 12.98
CA TRP A 99 -6.58 8.72 12.11
C TRP A 99 -6.79 8.34 10.64
N LEU A 100 -6.08 7.34 10.14
CA LEU A 100 -6.21 6.84 8.77
C LEU A 100 -7.64 6.34 8.53
N TYR A 101 -8.16 5.46 9.39
CA TYR A 101 -9.50 4.89 9.22
C TYR A 101 -10.62 5.91 9.41
N ARG A 102 -10.50 6.83 10.37
CA ARG A 102 -11.43 7.97 10.48
C ARG A 102 -11.39 8.86 9.23
N SER A 103 -10.24 8.96 8.57
CA SER A 103 -10.10 9.78 7.38
C SER A 103 -10.82 9.21 6.15
N LEU A 104 -11.12 7.91 6.13
CA LEU A 104 -11.89 7.25 5.08
C LEU A 104 -13.36 7.70 5.05
N GLU A 105 -13.91 8.19 6.17
CA GLU A 105 -15.30 8.70 6.26
C GLU A 105 -15.55 9.88 5.31
N LYS A 106 -14.49 10.58 4.91
CA LYS A 106 -14.55 11.71 3.98
C LYS A 106 -14.32 11.32 2.51
N VAL A 107 -14.32 10.02 2.20
CA VAL A 107 -14.17 9.48 0.83
C VAL A 107 -12.97 10.12 0.10
N PRO A 108 -11.74 9.93 0.61
CA PRO A 108 -10.54 10.48 -0.02
C PRO A 108 -10.35 9.96 -1.45
N LEU A 109 -9.48 10.63 -2.21
CA LEU A 109 -9.01 10.11 -3.49
C LEU A 109 -8.09 8.91 -3.29
N GLU A 110 -7.32 8.89 -2.22
CA GLU A 110 -6.34 7.86 -1.98
C GLU A 110 -6.12 7.72 -0.47
N ALA A 111 -5.92 6.49 -0.01
CA ALA A 111 -5.36 6.20 1.29
C ALA A 111 -4.37 5.05 1.18
N GLN A 112 -3.26 5.14 1.89
CA GLN A 112 -2.17 4.18 1.75
C GLN A 112 -1.43 3.94 3.06
N ILE A 113 -0.94 2.71 3.21
CA ILE A 113 0.05 2.29 4.19
C ILE A 113 1.31 1.88 3.43
N ASP A 114 2.44 2.55 3.67
CA ASP A 114 3.72 2.26 3.04
C ASP A 114 4.76 1.88 4.09
N VAL A 115 5.21 0.64 4.05
CA VAL A 115 6.14 0.04 5.00
C VAL A 115 7.50 -0.09 4.34
N SER A 116 8.54 0.38 5.04
CA SER A 116 9.92 0.40 4.56
C SER A 116 10.90 0.05 5.68
N VAL A 117 12.11 -0.35 5.31
CA VAL A 117 13.26 -0.45 6.22
C VAL A 117 14.09 0.83 6.13
N LEU A 118 14.47 1.37 7.29
CA LEU A 118 15.35 2.52 7.33
C LEU A 118 16.76 2.13 6.90
N ASN A 119 17.35 2.91 6.00
CA ASN A 119 18.73 2.68 5.53
C ASN A 119 19.76 3.13 6.58
N ARG A 120 21.05 3.06 6.22
CA ARG A 120 22.19 3.46 7.08
C ARG A 120 22.13 4.92 7.59
N TYR A 121 21.34 5.77 6.95
CA TYR A 121 21.15 7.18 7.31
C TYR A 121 19.88 7.41 8.15
N GLY A 122 19.13 6.35 8.46
CA GLY A 122 17.85 6.46 9.16
C GLY A 122 16.72 7.03 8.29
N THR A 123 16.85 6.98 6.96
CA THR A 123 15.79 7.40 6.04
C THR A 123 15.14 6.17 5.39
N PRO A 124 13.85 6.22 5.01
CA PRO A 124 13.19 5.11 4.32
C PRO A 124 13.98 4.71 3.06
N GLY A 125 14.42 3.45 2.99
CA GLY A 125 15.26 2.92 1.92
C GLY A 125 14.59 1.80 1.16
N ASP A 126 14.65 0.59 1.73
CA ASP A 126 14.08 -0.59 1.09
C ASP A 126 12.57 -0.62 1.32
N ARG A 127 11.80 -0.58 0.23
CA ARG A 127 10.35 -0.75 0.30
C ARG A 127 10.06 -2.19 0.71
N GLY A 128 9.17 -2.36 1.68
CA GLY A 128 8.72 -3.67 2.13
C GLY A 128 7.34 -3.99 1.56
N VAL A 129 6.35 -3.20 1.96
CA VAL A 129 4.94 -3.42 1.61
C VAL A 129 4.28 -2.08 1.35
N ARG A 130 3.43 -2.01 0.33
CA ARG A 130 2.53 -0.89 0.14
C ARG A 130 1.12 -1.42 -0.08
N VAL A 131 0.17 -0.91 0.71
CA VAL A 131 -1.25 -1.20 0.54
C VAL A 131 -1.97 0.10 0.27
N THR A 132 -2.66 0.17 -0.85
CA THR A 132 -3.27 1.39 -1.37
C THR A 132 -4.73 1.14 -1.70
N VAL A 133 -5.56 2.12 -1.38
CA VAL A 133 -6.91 2.26 -1.91
C VAL A 133 -6.95 3.59 -2.66
N GLU A 134 -7.34 3.55 -3.92
CA GLU A 134 -7.40 4.71 -4.80
C GLU A 134 -8.79 4.79 -5.45
N ARG A 135 -9.29 6.01 -5.55
CA ARG A 135 -10.46 6.38 -6.33
C ARG A 135 -9.96 7.30 -7.43
N PRO A 136 -9.62 6.76 -8.61
CA PRO A 136 -9.00 7.53 -9.67
C PRO A 136 -9.87 8.71 -10.08
N PHE A 137 -9.23 9.82 -10.47
CA PHE A 137 -9.96 11.03 -10.81
C PHE A 137 -10.75 10.88 -12.11
N GLU A 138 -10.21 10.09 -13.04
CA GLU A 138 -10.73 9.82 -14.38
C GLU A 138 -11.93 8.85 -14.34
N VAL A 139 -11.98 7.98 -13.34
CA VAL A 139 -13.05 6.98 -13.13
C VAL A 139 -13.53 7.02 -11.67
N PRO A 140 -14.19 8.12 -11.25
CA PRO A 140 -14.47 8.39 -9.84
C PRO A 140 -15.49 7.44 -9.19
N ASP A 141 -16.18 6.65 -10.00
CA ASP A 141 -17.16 5.63 -9.60
C ASP A 141 -16.49 4.26 -9.32
N TRP A 142 -15.17 4.17 -9.46
CA TRP A 142 -14.40 2.96 -9.25
C TRP A 142 -13.37 3.11 -8.12
N LEU A 143 -13.16 2.02 -7.39
CA LEU A 143 -12.07 1.83 -6.46
C LEU A 143 -11.04 0.88 -7.08
N VAL A 144 -9.79 1.31 -7.05
CA VAL A 144 -8.60 0.52 -7.36
C VAL A 144 -7.94 0.18 -6.04
N LEU A 145 -7.87 -1.11 -5.74
CA LEU A 145 -7.34 -1.63 -4.49
C LEU A 145 -6.06 -2.38 -4.80
N THR A 146 -4.92 -1.90 -4.30
CA THR A 146 -3.61 -2.43 -4.68
C THR A 146 -2.80 -2.85 -3.46
N ILE A 147 -2.09 -3.96 -3.57
CA ILE A 147 -1.05 -4.40 -2.64
C ILE A 147 0.22 -4.65 -3.44
N ARG A 148 1.32 -4.05 -3.01
CA ARG A 148 2.66 -4.27 -3.55
C ARG A 148 3.56 -4.83 -2.46
N ARG A 149 4.17 -5.97 -2.73
CA ARG A 149 5.11 -6.66 -1.84
C ARG A 149 6.46 -6.77 -2.51
N TYR A 150 7.42 -6.03 -2.00
CA TYR A 150 8.80 -6.07 -2.45
C TYR A 150 9.52 -7.22 -1.74
N LEU A 151 9.94 -8.21 -2.52
CA LEU A 151 10.73 -9.35 -2.09
C LEU A 151 12.19 -9.04 -2.44
N GLY A 152 13.03 -8.89 -1.42
CA GLY A 152 14.42 -8.48 -1.56
C GLY A 152 15.24 -9.33 -2.54
N LEU A 153 16.47 -8.88 -2.81
CA LEU A 153 17.37 -9.53 -3.76
C LEU A 153 17.57 -11.02 -3.42
N GLY A 154 17.29 -11.90 -4.38
CA GLY A 154 17.48 -13.34 -4.21
C GLY A 154 16.29 -14.09 -3.61
N ALA A 155 15.11 -13.48 -3.53
CA ALA A 155 13.88 -14.19 -3.19
C ALA A 155 13.67 -15.40 -4.12
N GLY A 156 13.78 -16.60 -3.54
CA GLY A 156 13.62 -17.85 -4.28
C GLY A 156 12.16 -18.13 -4.67
N PRO A 157 11.91 -19.03 -5.63
CA PRO A 157 10.56 -19.35 -6.10
C PRO A 157 9.58 -19.75 -4.98
N GLY A 158 10.06 -20.40 -3.92
CA GLY A 158 9.23 -20.79 -2.78
C GLY A 158 8.68 -19.62 -1.96
N ILE A 159 9.44 -18.52 -1.83
CA ILE A 159 8.98 -17.30 -1.14
C ILE A 159 7.92 -16.61 -2.00
N VAL A 160 8.19 -16.48 -3.31
CA VAL A 160 7.28 -15.88 -4.28
C VAL A 160 5.95 -16.62 -4.28
N ARG A 161 5.98 -17.95 -4.41
CA ARG A 161 4.78 -18.80 -4.38
C ARG A 161 4.01 -18.64 -3.08
N ARG A 162 4.68 -18.66 -1.92
CA ARG A 162 4.02 -18.51 -0.62
C ARG A 162 3.25 -17.18 -0.51
N PHE A 163 3.84 -16.07 -0.93
CA PHE A 163 3.15 -14.78 -0.89
C PHE A 163 2.08 -14.67 -1.98
N GLY A 164 2.30 -15.26 -3.16
CA GLY A 164 1.29 -15.38 -4.21
C GLY A 164 0.05 -16.15 -3.76
N ASP A 165 0.24 -17.31 -3.11
CA ASP A 165 -0.86 -18.12 -2.57
C ASP A 165 -1.67 -17.33 -1.52
N ARG A 166 -0.99 -16.60 -0.62
CA ARG A 166 -1.67 -15.73 0.37
C ARG A 166 -2.43 -14.56 -0.27
N MET A 167 -1.83 -13.92 -1.28
CA MET A 167 -2.50 -12.86 -2.04
C MET A 167 -3.73 -13.41 -2.78
N TYR A 168 -3.65 -14.64 -3.30
CA TYR A 168 -4.76 -15.31 -3.96
C TYR A 168 -5.92 -15.58 -3.00
N GLU A 169 -5.63 -16.17 -1.83
CA GLU A 169 -6.64 -16.39 -0.78
C GLU A 169 -7.30 -15.07 -0.35
N MET A 170 -6.52 -13.99 -0.21
CA MET A 170 -7.05 -12.67 0.10
C MET A 170 -7.94 -12.14 -1.05
N LEU A 171 -7.50 -12.26 -2.30
CA LEU A 171 -8.27 -11.83 -3.47
C LEU A 171 -9.62 -12.54 -3.54
N GLU A 172 -9.64 -13.87 -3.39
CA GLU A 172 -10.90 -14.65 -3.37
C GLU A 172 -11.82 -14.19 -2.23
N SER A 173 -11.26 -14.01 -1.03
CA SER A 173 -12.01 -13.56 0.14
C SER A 173 -12.60 -12.16 -0.05
N GLN A 174 -11.84 -11.22 -0.62
CA GLN A 174 -12.28 -9.86 -0.88
C GLN A 174 -13.32 -9.81 -2.02
N ALA A 175 -13.08 -10.54 -3.11
CA ALA A 175 -14.02 -10.66 -4.22
C ALA A 175 -15.36 -11.27 -3.81
N SER A 176 -15.38 -12.19 -2.82
CA SER A 176 -16.64 -12.75 -2.30
C SER A 176 -17.49 -11.76 -1.48
N ARG A 177 -16.89 -10.65 -1.04
CA ARG A 177 -17.51 -9.64 -0.15
C ARG A 177 -17.79 -8.30 -0.84
N THR A 178 -17.37 -8.17 -2.08
CA THR A 178 -17.45 -6.94 -2.88
C THR A 178 -17.98 -7.25 -4.27
N ASP A 179 -18.48 -6.25 -4.99
CA ASP A 179 -18.86 -6.42 -6.40
C ASP A 179 -17.61 -6.32 -7.30
N ALA A 180 -16.59 -7.13 -6.99
CA ALA A 180 -15.32 -7.12 -7.70
C ALA A 180 -15.55 -7.46 -9.19
N THR A 181 -15.10 -6.56 -10.06
CA THR A 181 -15.26 -6.72 -11.51
C THR A 181 -13.99 -7.24 -12.17
N PHE A 182 -12.83 -6.97 -11.56
CA PHE A 182 -11.53 -7.40 -12.05
C PHE A 182 -10.53 -7.55 -10.90
N GLY A 183 -9.58 -8.49 -11.03
CA GLY A 183 -8.43 -8.59 -10.14
C GLY A 183 -7.33 -9.48 -10.72
N TYR A 184 -6.08 -9.22 -10.33
CA TYR A 184 -4.92 -9.99 -10.78
C TYR A 184 -3.83 -10.05 -9.71
N ILE A 185 -2.94 -11.04 -9.88
CA ILE A 185 -1.67 -11.15 -9.16
C ILE A 185 -0.56 -11.28 -10.18
N ALA A 186 0.49 -10.45 -10.07
CA ALA A 186 1.63 -10.41 -10.97
C ALA A 186 2.94 -10.34 -10.19
N ASP A 187 4.03 -10.91 -10.70
CA ASP A 187 5.37 -10.87 -10.08
C ASP A 187 6.37 -9.94 -10.79
N ASP A 188 5.86 -9.14 -11.73
CA ASP A 188 6.62 -8.42 -12.74
C ASP A 188 6.04 -7.04 -13.10
N ALA A 189 5.12 -6.50 -12.29
CA ALA A 189 4.29 -5.34 -12.65
C ALA A 189 5.04 -4.01 -12.87
N GLU A 190 6.34 -3.92 -12.61
CA GLU A 190 7.16 -2.75 -12.98
C GLU A 190 8.50 -3.21 -13.55
N SER A 191 8.68 -3.12 -14.87
CA SER A 191 10.03 -3.01 -15.44
C SER A 191 10.64 -1.67 -14.98
N ILE A 192 11.97 -1.54 -15.07
CA ILE A 192 12.71 -0.32 -14.66
C ILE A 192 12.16 0.97 -15.32
N MET A 193 11.38 0.86 -16.39
CA MET A 193 10.77 1.99 -17.10
C MET A 193 9.29 2.25 -16.75
N GLY A 194 8.72 1.55 -15.77
CA GLY A 194 7.30 1.67 -15.42
C GLY A 194 6.35 1.04 -16.45
N LEU A 195 6.89 0.19 -17.33
CA LEU A 195 6.14 -0.58 -18.31
C LEU A 195 5.87 -1.97 -17.76
N THR A 196 4.69 -2.49 -18.06
CA THR A 196 4.36 -3.91 -17.88
C THR A 196 5.21 -4.77 -18.82
N PRO A 197 5.46 -6.04 -18.52
CA PRO A 197 6.23 -6.91 -19.43
C PRO A 197 5.53 -7.16 -20.77
N LEU A 198 4.21 -6.96 -20.83
CA LEU A 198 3.50 -6.91 -22.10
C LEU A 198 3.89 -5.67 -22.92
N GLU A 199 3.95 -4.49 -22.29
CA GLU A 199 4.43 -3.26 -22.95
C GLU A 199 5.92 -3.33 -23.33
N ASP A 200 6.74 -3.96 -22.47
CA ASP A 200 8.18 -4.19 -22.71
C ASP A 200 8.42 -5.21 -23.84
N SER A 201 7.55 -6.24 -23.95
CA SER A 201 7.65 -7.25 -25.02
C SER A 201 7.03 -6.80 -26.34
N LEU A 202 6.06 -5.88 -26.31
CA LEU A 202 5.41 -5.35 -27.51
C LEU A 202 6.16 -4.20 -28.17
N TRP A 203 7.26 -3.70 -27.57
CA TRP A 203 7.99 -2.51 -28.07
C TRP A 203 7.02 -1.39 -28.47
N LEU A 204 6.03 -1.13 -27.61
CA LEU A 204 5.16 0.03 -27.79
C LEU A 204 6.00 1.25 -27.43
N ASP A 205 6.72 1.78 -28.41
CA ASP A 205 7.40 3.06 -28.33
C ASP A 205 6.35 4.14 -28.00
N LEU A 206 6.30 4.56 -26.74
CA LEU A 206 5.66 5.80 -26.28
C LEU A 206 6.68 6.93 -26.23
#